data_AF-A0A0Q7RZ94-F1
#
_entry.id   AF-A0A0Q7RZ94-F1
#
_cell.length_a   1.000
_cell.length_b   1.000
_cell.length_c   1.000
_cell.angle_alpha   90.00
_cell.angle_beta   90.00
_cell.angle_gamma   90.00
#
_symmetry.space_group_name_H-M   'P 1'
#
loop_
_entity.id
_entity.type
_entity.pdbx_description
1 polymer ?
#
loop_
_entity_poly.entity_id
_entity_poly.type
_entity_poly.pdbx_seq_one_letter_code
_entity_poly.pdbx_strand_id
1 'polypeptide(L)'
;MCFEAPAEADAWAREKVMDAANAWEAVARVEFDILAACPPPGSGPRRIPVRIEHDPELFASSSHLGVNLVRGGEITLNADYLVTNRICGRRGTVGREGCFYADAVHELGHALGFSHDHVSPRAPACLARQRTPEAEAEDEPYYDAASIMNYCNADRWKGQLSPADICSISAAYGGPYGDRPSRASCYAMVGATMRRWP
;
A
#
# COMPACT_ATOMS: atom_id res chain seq x y z
N MET A 1 -0.95 -7.18 -12.86
CA MET A 1 -1.46 -5.78 -12.95
C MET A 1 -1.07 -5.18 -14.31
N CYS A 2 -1.43 -3.93 -14.58
CA CYS A 2 -1.03 -3.23 -15.81
C CYS A 2 -1.19 -1.72 -15.67
N PHE A 3 -0.44 -0.94 -16.45
CA PHE A 3 -0.64 0.52 -16.51
C PHE A 3 -1.78 0.90 -17.47
N GLU A 4 -2.72 1.71 -16.97
CA GLU A 4 -3.79 2.26 -17.78
C GLU A 4 -3.31 3.53 -18.48
N ALA A 5 -3.53 3.61 -19.79
CA ALA A 5 -3.17 4.76 -20.63
C ALA A 5 -1.76 5.36 -20.36
N PRO A 6 -0.68 4.55 -20.38
CA PRO A 6 0.65 5.01 -19.95
C PRO A 6 1.18 6.11 -20.87
N ALA A 7 1.46 7.30 -20.31
CA ALA A 7 2.12 8.38 -21.05
C ALA A 7 3.65 8.26 -20.99
N GLU A 8 4.36 8.70 -22.04
CA GLU A 8 5.83 8.66 -22.07
C GLU A 8 6.45 9.42 -20.91
N ALA A 9 5.87 10.57 -20.55
CA ALA A 9 6.30 11.42 -19.43
C ALA A 9 6.28 10.71 -18.06
N ASP A 10 5.49 9.63 -17.93
CA ASP A 10 5.32 8.89 -16.66
C ASP A 10 6.26 7.70 -16.55
N ALA A 11 7.30 7.62 -17.40
CA ALA A 11 8.28 6.54 -17.35
C ALA A 11 8.94 6.42 -15.96
N TRP A 12 9.29 7.55 -15.34
CA TRP A 12 9.85 7.59 -13.99
C TRP A 12 8.86 7.07 -12.93
N ALA A 13 7.57 7.38 -13.07
CA ALA A 13 6.53 6.97 -12.13
C ALA A 13 6.29 5.46 -12.25
N ARG A 14 6.24 4.92 -13.47
CA ARG A 14 6.17 3.48 -13.71
C ARG A 14 7.38 2.75 -13.12
N GLU A 15 8.59 3.29 -13.27
CA GLU A 15 9.80 2.73 -12.62
C GLU A 15 9.63 2.67 -11.11
N LYS A 16 9.08 3.71 -10.47
CA LYS A 16 8.81 3.69 -9.02
C LYS A 16 7.75 2.68 -8.60
N VAL A 17 6.75 2.39 -9.44
CA VAL A 17 5.81 1.28 -9.17
C VAL A 17 6.53 -0.07 -9.22
N MET A 18 7.45 -0.27 -10.16
CA MET A 18 8.28 -1.48 -10.21
C MET A 18 9.21 -1.59 -8.99
N ASP A 19 9.82 -0.49 -8.56
CA ASP A 19 10.62 -0.43 -7.32
C ASP A 19 9.79 -0.81 -6.09
N ALA A 20 8.54 -0.32 -6.02
CA ALA A 20 7.62 -0.63 -4.95
C ALA A 20 7.18 -2.11 -4.94
N ALA A 21 6.96 -2.69 -6.13
CA ALA A 21 6.71 -4.12 -6.27
C ALA A 21 7.91 -4.94 -5.76
N ASN A 22 9.13 -4.59 -6.18
CA ASN A 22 10.36 -5.24 -5.73
C ASN A 22 10.51 -5.22 -4.20
N ALA A 23 10.07 -4.15 -3.53
CA ALA A 23 10.13 -4.06 -2.07
C ALA A 23 9.27 -5.13 -1.37
N TRP A 24 8.09 -5.45 -1.91
CA TRP A 24 7.23 -6.51 -1.41
C TRP A 24 7.75 -7.90 -1.78
N GLU A 25 8.20 -8.10 -3.02
CA GLU A 25 8.75 -9.39 -3.50
C GLU A 25 10.03 -9.78 -2.76
N ALA A 26 10.83 -8.80 -2.32
CA ALA A 26 12.05 -9.05 -1.56
C ALA A 26 11.78 -9.72 -0.19
N VAL A 27 10.58 -9.55 0.36
CA VAL A 27 10.23 -10.00 1.73
C VAL A 27 9.13 -11.05 1.78
N ALA A 28 8.55 -11.41 0.63
CA ALA A 28 7.51 -12.42 0.55
C ALA A 28 7.50 -13.15 -0.79
N ARG A 29 6.90 -14.34 -0.81
CA ARG A 29 6.70 -15.15 -2.00
C ARG A 29 5.50 -14.68 -2.80
N VAL A 30 5.59 -13.44 -3.25
CA VAL A 30 4.64 -12.79 -4.15
C VAL A 30 5.39 -12.40 -5.42
N GLU A 31 4.65 -12.27 -6.51
CA GLU A 31 5.17 -11.76 -7.78
C GLU A 31 4.12 -10.83 -8.38
N PHE A 32 4.55 -9.62 -8.71
CA PHE A 32 3.77 -8.60 -9.38
C PHE A 32 4.09 -8.64 -10.88
N ASP A 33 3.34 -9.47 -11.61
CA ASP A 33 3.36 -9.43 -13.07
C ASP A 33 2.64 -8.15 -13.57
N ILE A 34 3.40 -7.04 -13.66
CA ILE A 34 2.92 -5.73 -14.09
C ILE A 34 3.25 -5.54 -15.57
N LEU A 35 2.21 -5.45 -16.41
CA LEU A 35 2.38 -5.17 -17.83
C LEU A 35 2.60 -3.68 -18.10
N ALA A 36 3.43 -3.38 -19.11
CA ALA A 36 3.69 -2.02 -19.57
C ALA A 36 2.43 -1.25 -19.98
N ALA A 37 1.38 -1.96 -20.44
CA ALA A 37 0.07 -1.38 -20.73
C ALA A 37 -1.03 -2.41 -20.45
N CYS A 38 -2.23 -1.93 -20.11
CA CYS A 38 -3.39 -2.80 -19.94
C CYS A 38 -3.84 -3.41 -21.26
N PRO A 39 -4.13 -4.73 -21.28
CA PRO A 39 -4.63 -5.39 -22.46
C PRO A 39 -6.06 -4.91 -22.77
N PRO A 40 -6.50 -4.94 -24.03
CA PRO A 40 -7.88 -4.60 -24.40
C PRO A 40 -8.91 -5.39 -23.57
N PRO A 41 -10.08 -4.79 -23.25
CA PRO A 41 -11.15 -5.50 -22.56
C PRO A 41 -11.49 -6.84 -23.23
N GLY A 42 -11.54 -7.92 -22.45
CA GLY A 42 -11.83 -9.28 -22.93
C GLY A 42 -10.62 -10.06 -23.45
N SER A 43 -9.42 -9.46 -23.51
CA SER A 43 -8.19 -10.18 -23.91
C SER A 43 -7.46 -10.75 -22.69
N GLY A 44 -7.86 -11.96 -22.30
CA GLY A 44 -7.20 -12.74 -21.25
C GLY A 44 -7.72 -12.45 -19.83
N PRO A 45 -6.99 -12.90 -18.79
CA PRO A 45 -7.39 -12.73 -17.40
C PRO A 45 -7.42 -11.25 -17.01
N ARG A 46 -8.42 -10.87 -16.21
CA ARG A 46 -8.56 -9.49 -15.69
C ARG A 46 -7.32 -9.15 -14.85
N ARG A 47 -6.79 -7.95 -15.07
CA ARG A 47 -5.67 -7.37 -14.32
C ARG A 47 -6.17 -6.15 -13.56
N ILE A 48 -5.53 -5.85 -12.43
CA ILE A 48 -5.74 -4.59 -11.71
C ILE A 48 -5.10 -3.47 -12.55
N PRO A 49 -5.87 -2.48 -13.02
CA PRO A 49 -5.32 -1.30 -13.67
C PRO A 49 -4.66 -0.39 -12.64
N VAL A 50 -3.50 0.16 -13.02
CA VAL A 50 -2.76 1.19 -12.29
C VAL A 50 -2.85 2.47 -13.12
N ARG A 51 -3.54 3.48 -12.60
CA ARG A 51 -3.68 4.80 -13.20
C ARG A 51 -2.70 5.76 -12.55
N ILE A 52 -1.98 6.51 -13.37
CA ILE A 52 -1.10 7.59 -12.92
C ILE A 52 -1.82 8.90 -13.24
N GLU A 53 -2.11 9.68 -12.21
CA GLU A 53 -2.85 10.93 -12.32
C GLU A 53 -1.95 12.14 -12.01
N HIS A 54 -2.32 13.29 -12.56
CA HIS A 54 -1.62 14.56 -12.42
C HIS A 54 -2.55 15.62 -11.85
N ASP A 55 -2.94 15.42 -10.59
CA ASP A 55 -3.83 16.32 -9.89
C ASP A 55 -3.33 16.51 -8.45
N PRO A 56 -2.79 17.69 -8.08
CA PRO A 56 -2.25 17.93 -6.76
C PRO A 56 -3.28 17.89 -5.63
N GLU A 57 -4.58 17.81 -5.95
CA GLU A 57 -5.67 17.63 -4.98
C GLU A 57 -6.08 16.17 -4.79
N LEU A 58 -5.66 15.26 -5.69
CA LEU A 58 -5.92 13.83 -5.57
C LEU A 58 -4.90 13.15 -4.64
N PHE A 59 -5.40 12.22 -3.84
CA PHE A 59 -4.56 11.29 -3.08
C PHE A 59 -4.42 9.98 -3.84
N ALA A 60 -3.31 9.27 -3.61
CA ALA A 60 -3.23 7.87 -3.99
C ALA A 60 -4.37 7.08 -3.33
N SER A 61 -4.91 6.09 -4.05
CA SER A 61 -6.00 5.28 -3.55
C SER A 61 -6.12 3.95 -4.25
N SER A 62 -6.66 2.99 -3.52
CA SER A 62 -7.10 1.69 -4.02
C SER A 62 -8.59 1.54 -3.73
N SER A 63 -9.38 1.20 -4.73
CA SER A 63 -10.84 1.13 -4.54
C SER A 63 -11.29 -0.11 -3.76
N HIS A 64 -10.43 -1.12 -3.60
CA HIS A 64 -10.74 -2.41 -3.01
C HIS A 64 -9.47 -3.05 -2.40
N LEU A 65 -9.63 -4.21 -1.76
CA LEU A 65 -8.51 -5.01 -1.24
C LEU A 65 -8.36 -6.33 -1.99
N GLY A 66 -7.12 -6.75 -2.23
CA GLY A 66 -6.76 -8.09 -2.68
C GLY A 66 -7.52 -8.57 -3.91
N VAL A 67 -8.15 -9.75 -3.81
CA VAL A 67 -8.93 -10.35 -4.91
C VAL A 67 -10.09 -9.48 -5.39
N ASN A 68 -10.59 -8.55 -4.57
CA ASN A 68 -11.68 -7.66 -4.99
C ASN A 68 -11.18 -6.57 -5.96
N LEU A 69 -9.90 -6.17 -5.87
CA LEU A 69 -9.28 -5.34 -6.91
C LEU A 69 -9.26 -6.07 -8.25
N VAL A 70 -8.93 -7.37 -8.24
CA VAL A 70 -8.96 -8.21 -9.45
C VAL A 70 -10.38 -8.37 -10.00
N ARG A 71 -11.43 -8.26 -9.19
CA ARG A 71 -12.84 -8.43 -9.61
C ARG A 71 -13.52 -7.17 -10.13
N GLY A 72 -13.10 -6.00 -9.68
CA GLY A 72 -13.72 -4.74 -10.13
C GLY A 72 -12.90 -3.48 -9.89
N GLY A 73 -11.88 -3.53 -9.04
CA GLY A 73 -11.17 -2.33 -8.63
C GLY A 73 -10.01 -1.87 -9.53
N GLU A 74 -9.35 -0.84 -9.05
CA GLU A 74 -8.24 -0.09 -9.66
C GLU A 74 -7.35 0.50 -8.57
N ILE A 75 -6.11 0.81 -8.94
CA ILE A 75 -5.17 1.61 -8.14
C ILE A 75 -4.93 2.93 -8.87
N THR A 76 -5.04 4.03 -8.15
CA THR A 76 -4.71 5.38 -8.63
C THR A 76 -3.54 5.92 -7.83
N LEU A 77 -2.49 6.36 -8.53
CA LEU A 77 -1.32 7.00 -7.96
C LEU A 77 -1.21 8.43 -8.48
N ASN A 78 -1.01 9.39 -7.59
CA ASN A 78 -0.84 10.79 -7.97
C ASN A 78 0.64 11.13 -8.13
N ALA A 79 1.01 11.58 -9.33
CA ALA A 79 2.36 11.98 -9.69
C ALA A 79 2.68 13.44 -9.33
N ASP A 80 1.69 14.25 -8.94
CA ASP A 80 1.88 15.67 -8.65
C ASP A 80 1.56 16.04 -7.19
N TYR A 81 2.51 16.68 -6.52
CA TYR A 81 2.31 17.22 -5.18
C TYR A 81 2.48 18.74 -5.21
N LEU A 82 1.65 19.45 -4.43
CA LEU A 82 1.78 20.90 -4.28
C LEU A 82 3.22 21.28 -3.94
N VAL A 83 3.76 22.28 -4.66
CA VAL A 83 5.14 22.75 -4.45
C VAL A 83 5.38 23.25 -3.02
N THR A 84 4.32 23.69 -2.34
CA THR A 84 4.32 24.17 -0.94
C THR A 84 4.35 23.02 0.07
N ASN A 85 4.11 21.77 -0.35
CA ASN A 85 4.20 20.60 0.52
C ASN A 85 5.65 20.40 0.97
N ARG A 86 5.88 20.48 2.29
CA ARG A 86 7.22 20.43 2.90
C ARG A 86 7.84 19.03 2.90
N ILE A 87 7.08 17.99 2.56
CA ILE A 87 7.54 16.60 2.51
C ILE A 87 7.67 16.17 1.05
N CYS A 88 6.57 16.23 0.29
CA CYS A 88 6.47 15.67 -1.06
C CYS A 88 6.60 16.68 -2.19
N GLY A 89 6.49 17.98 -1.88
CA GLY A 89 6.67 19.01 -2.89
C GLY A 89 8.09 18.98 -3.47
N ARG A 90 8.32 19.69 -4.57
CA ARG A 90 9.62 19.71 -5.28
C ARG A 90 10.83 20.04 -4.39
N ARG A 91 10.63 20.78 -3.31
CA ARG A 91 11.66 21.15 -2.31
C ARG A 91 11.43 20.50 -0.94
N GLY A 92 10.54 19.52 -0.89
CA GLY A 92 10.23 18.80 0.33
C GLY A 92 11.37 17.89 0.75
N THR A 93 11.34 17.45 2.01
CA THR A 93 12.41 16.62 2.60
C THR A 93 12.53 15.24 1.95
N VAL A 94 11.43 14.70 1.42
CA VAL A 94 11.39 13.42 0.69
C VAL A 94 11.37 13.67 -0.82
N GLY A 95 10.65 14.71 -1.25
CA GLY A 95 10.47 15.05 -2.65
C GLY A 95 9.42 14.18 -3.34
N ARG A 96 9.06 14.59 -4.57
CA ARG A 96 7.97 14.01 -5.36
C ARG A 96 8.15 12.51 -5.60
N GLU A 97 9.33 12.11 -6.07
CA GLU A 97 9.58 10.71 -6.44
C GLU A 97 9.58 9.79 -5.22
N GLY A 98 10.11 10.25 -4.08
CA GLY A 98 10.09 9.47 -2.85
C GLY A 98 8.68 9.31 -2.28
N CYS A 99 7.85 10.35 -2.34
CA CYS A 99 6.46 10.23 -1.92
C CYS A 99 5.64 9.35 -2.88
N PHE A 100 5.84 9.48 -4.20
CA PHE A 100 5.19 8.61 -5.17
C PHE A 100 5.56 7.14 -4.93
N TYR A 101 6.85 6.86 -4.66
CA TYR A 101 7.30 5.53 -4.27
C TYR A 101 6.61 5.03 -3.01
N ALA A 102 6.54 5.85 -1.95
CA ALA A 102 5.88 5.48 -0.70
C ALA A 102 4.39 5.19 -0.88
N ASP A 103 3.68 6.01 -1.66
CA ASP A 103 2.28 5.78 -2.00
C ASP A 103 2.15 4.49 -2.85
N ALA A 104 3.05 4.24 -3.82
CA ALA A 104 3.03 2.98 -4.57
C ALA A 104 3.24 1.74 -3.67
N VAL A 105 4.16 1.79 -2.70
CA VAL A 105 4.34 0.69 -1.72
C VAL A 105 3.05 0.45 -0.94
N HIS A 106 2.38 1.53 -0.49
CA HIS A 106 1.12 1.48 0.22
C HIS A 106 -0.01 0.86 -0.61
N GLU A 107 -0.25 1.38 -1.83
CA GLU A 107 -1.35 0.89 -2.68
C GLU A 107 -1.13 -0.55 -3.15
N LEU A 108 0.12 -0.97 -3.37
CA LEU A 108 0.43 -2.38 -3.62
C LEU A 108 0.18 -3.25 -2.40
N GLY A 109 0.30 -2.71 -1.17
CA GLY A 109 -0.16 -3.38 0.04
C GLY A 109 -1.66 -3.71 0.00
N HIS A 110 -2.49 -2.78 -0.49
CA HIS A 110 -3.91 -3.06 -0.73
C HIS A 110 -4.12 -4.15 -1.79
N ALA A 111 -3.30 -4.20 -2.85
CA ALA A 111 -3.32 -5.29 -3.84
C ALA A 111 -3.00 -6.66 -3.23
N LEU A 112 -2.21 -6.70 -2.15
CA LEU A 112 -1.91 -7.89 -1.35
C LEU A 112 -2.96 -8.15 -0.25
N GLY A 113 -3.98 -7.30 -0.13
CA GLY A 113 -5.10 -7.48 0.79
C GLY A 113 -4.91 -6.85 2.16
N PHE A 114 -3.89 -6.02 2.38
CA PHE A 114 -3.76 -5.27 3.64
C PHE A 114 -4.74 -4.11 3.70
N SER A 115 -5.46 -3.99 4.80
CA SER A 115 -6.26 -2.80 5.11
C SER A 115 -5.39 -1.70 5.72
N HIS A 116 -5.96 -0.51 5.86
CA HIS A 116 -5.35 0.52 6.67
C HIS A 116 -5.23 0.09 8.15
N ASP A 117 -4.12 0.46 8.78
CA ASP A 117 -3.93 0.23 10.23
C ASP A 117 -4.68 1.24 11.08
N HIS A 118 -4.91 2.44 10.52
CA HIS A 118 -5.53 3.53 11.25
C HIS A 118 -7.01 3.29 11.55
N VAL A 119 -7.67 2.32 10.90
CA VAL A 119 -9.07 1.95 11.18
C VAL A 119 -9.22 1.00 12.37
N SER A 120 -8.11 0.57 12.98
CA SER A 120 -8.17 -0.26 14.18
C SER A 120 -8.66 0.53 15.39
N PRO A 121 -9.53 -0.04 16.25
CA PRO A 121 -9.93 0.56 17.52
C PRO A 121 -8.75 0.77 18.49
N ARG A 122 -7.58 0.17 18.22
CA ARG A 122 -6.34 0.41 18.98
C ARG A 122 -5.60 1.68 18.57
N ALA A 123 -6.09 2.41 17.57
CA ALA A 123 -5.52 3.65 17.06
C ALA A 123 -6.38 4.91 17.36
N PRO A 124 -6.95 5.11 18.57
CA PRO A 124 -7.98 6.14 18.79
C PRO A 124 -7.48 7.57 18.54
N ALA A 125 -6.21 7.85 18.87
CA ALA A 125 -5.60 9.15 18.58
C ALA A 125 -5.33 9.36 17.09
N CYS A 126 -5.18 8.29 16.32
CA CYS A 126 -5.01 8.36 14.87
C CYS A 126 -6.35 8.57 14.18
N LEU A 127 -7.37 7.77 14.53
CA LEU A 127 -8.75 7.91 14.08
C LEU A 127 -9.26 9.34 14.26
N ALA A 128 -9.08 9.91 15.46
CA ALA A 128 -9.49 11.28 15.75
C ALA A 128 -8.77 12.36 14.90
N ARG A 129 -7.61 12.05 14.32
CA ARG A 129 -6.85 12.96 13.45
C ARG A 129 -7.21 12.82 11.98
N GLN A 130 -7.73 11.67 11.56
CA GLN A 130 -8.15 11.45 10.18
C GLN A 130 -9.45 12.21 9.92
N ARG A 131 -9.47 12.97 8.83
CA ARG A 131 -10.64 13.75 8.40
C ARG A 131 -11.54 12.98 7.43
N THR A 132 -11.05 11.85 6.92
CA THR A 132 -11.78 10.95 6.03
C THR A 132 -12.51 9.89 6.87
N PRO A 133 -13.82 9.73 6.69
CA PRO A 133 -14.60 8.72 7.41
C PRO A 133 -14.38 7.36 6.75
N GLU A 134 -13.35 6.64 7.21
CA GLU A 134 -13.27 5.20 7.00
C GLU A 134 -13.87 4.50 8.22
N ALA A 135 -14.66 3.45 7.99
CA ALA A 135 -15.31 2.73 9.07
C ALA A 135 -14.26 2.03 9.94
N GLU A 136 -14.40 2.12 11.26
CA GLU A 136 -13.57 1.33 12.17
C GLU A 136 -13.76 -0.17 11.88
N ALA A 137 -12.65 -0.90 11.85
CA ALA A 137 -12.67 -2.36 11.81
C ALA A 137 -12.74 -2.87 13.25
N GLU A 138 -13.94 -2.93 13.84
CA GLU A 138 -14.18 -3.25 15.26
C GLU A 138 -13.48 -4.55 15.72
N ASP A 139 -13.35 -5.51 14.81
CA ASP A 139 -12.71 -6.81 15.04
C ASP A 139 -11.22 -6.86 14.68
N GLU A 140 -10.58 -5.74 14.32
CA GLU A 140 -9.16 -5.69 13.98
C GLU A 140 -8.29 -5.32 15.22
N PRO A 141 -7.76 -6.32 15.96
CA PRO A 141 -6.92 -6.07 17.12
C PRO A 141 -5.50 -5.64 16.74
N TYR A 142 -5.15 -5.60 15.46
CA TYR A 142 -3.84 -5.23 14.97
C TYR A 142 -3.73 -3.72 14.75
N TYR A 143 -2.64 -3.13 15.22
CA TYR A 143 -2.27 -1.76 14.92
C TYR A 143 -0.75 -1.63 14.98
N ASP A 144 -0.11 -1.32 13.87
CA ASP A 144 1.29 -0.94 13.81
C ASP A 144 1.43 0.57 13.56
N ALA A 145 1.96 1.27 14.56
CA ALA A 145 2.25 2.70 14.45
C ALA A 145 3.30 3.03 13.37
N ALA A 146 4.14 2.06 13.00
CA ALA A 146 5.22 2.20 12.03
C ALA A 146 4.86 1.64 10.64
N SER A 147 3.67 1.08 10.44
CA SER A 147 3.29 0.48 9.17
C SER A 147 3.24 1.51 8.04
N ILE A 148 3.59 1.06 6.83
CA ILE A 148 3.34 1.82 5.60
C ILE A 148 1.83 2.03 5.38
N MET A 149 0.98 1.13 5.87
CA MET A 149 -0.49 1.17 5.78
C MET A 149 -1.14 2.14 6.78
N ASN A 150 -0.36 2.80 7.62
CA ASN A 150 -0.85 3.71 8.64
C ASN A 150 -0.66 5.18 8.23
N TYR A 151 -1.74 5.91 7.95
CA TYR A 151 -1.66 7.33 7.62
C TYR A 151 -1.20 8.23 8.77
N CYS A 152 -1.20 7.75 10.01
CA CYS A 152 -0.63 8.49 11.14
C CYS A 152 0.86 8.22 11.35
N ASN A 153 1.45 7.27 10.62
CA ASN A 153 2.89 7.11 10.59
C ASN A 153 3.51 8.30 9.83
N ALA A 154 4.11 9.23 10.58
CA ALA A 154 4.76 10.40 9.98
C ALA A 154 5.95 10.03 9.07
N ASP A 155 6.54 8.85 9.27
CA ASP A 155 7.66 8.34 8.51
C ASP A 155 7.25 7.50 7.29
N ARG A 156 5.94 7.29 7.05
CA ARG A 156 5.45 6.48 5.91
C ARG A 156 6.02 6.93 4.57
N TRP A 157 6.30 8.22 4.42
CA TRP A 157 6.88 8.83 3.23
C TRP A 157 8.31 8.36 2.91
N LYS A 158 8.97 7.63 3.82
CA LYS A 158 10.24 6.96 3.54
C LYS A 158 10.06 5.71 2.67
N GLY A 159 8.81 5.23 2.48
CA GLY A 159 8.50 4.05 1.68
C GLY A 159 9.07 2.74 2.26
N GLN A 160 9.27 2.69 3.57
CA GLN A 160 9.86 1.54 4.26
C GLN A 160 8.76 0.65 4.85
N LEU A 161 8.86 -0.66 4.62
CA LEU A 161 8.05 -1.65 5.33
C LEU A 161 8.51 -1.75 6.78
N SER A 162 7.57 -1.73 7.70
CA SER A 162 7.86 -2.00 9.10
C SER A 162 8.23 -3.48 9.32
N PRO A 163 8.85 -3.83 10.47
CA PRO A 163 9.03 -5.23 10.83
C PRO A 163 7.71 -6.03 10.88
N ALA A 164 6.60 -5.39 11.24
CA ALA A 164 5.29 -6.05 11.33
C ALA A 164 4.59 -6.15 9.96
N ASP A 165 4.81 -5.20 9.04
CA ASP A 165 4.43 -5.30 7.63
C ASP A 165 5.10 -6.54 7.00
N ILE A 166 6.42 -6.65 7.17
CA ILE A 166 7.24 -7.77 6.69
C ILE A 166 6.73 -9.10 7.27
N CYS A 167 6.56 -9.18 8.60
CA CYS A 167 6.05 -10.39 9.23
C CYS A 167 4.68 -10.78 8.68
N SER A 168 3.77 -9.81 8.51
CA SER A 168 2.39 -10.06 8.10
C SER A 168 2.30 -10.54 6.66
N ILE A 169 3.09 -9.97 5.73
CA ILE A 169 3.15 -10.48 4.35
C ILE A 169 3.78 -11.86 4.29
N SER A 170 4.87 -12.12 5.01
CA SER A 170 5.47 -13.45 5.07
C SER A 170 4.52 -14.47 5.70
N ALA A 171 3.68 -14.08 6.67
CA ALA A 171 2.64 -14.96 7.22
C ALA A 171 1.55 -15.29 6.18
N ALA A 172 1.13 -14.30 5.39
CA ALA A 172 0.07 -14.44 4.40
C ALA A 172 0.52 -15.24 3.18
N TYR A 173 1.70 -14.95 2.63
CA TYR A 173 2.18 -15.48 1.35
C TYR A 173 3.41 -16.39 1.45
N GLY A 174 4.03 -16.47 2.64
CA GLY A 174 5.34 -17.12 2.84
C GLY A 174 6.48 -16.12 2.66
N GLY A 175 7.53 -16.25 3.47
CA GLY A 175 8.77 -15.50 3.35
C GLY A 175 9.67 -16.07 2.24
N PRO A 176 10.68 -15.30 1.81
CA PRO A 176 11.49 -15.59 0.62
C PRO A 176 12.26 -16.92 0.73
N TYR A 177 12.51 -17.39 1.96
CA TYR A 177 13.23 -18.65 2.22
C TYR A 177 12.31 -19.79 2.66
N GLY A 178 10.99 -19.63 2.46
CA GLY A 178 9.99 -20.64 2.83
C GLY A 178 9.58 -20.61 4.30
N ASP A 179 10.10 -19.66 5.08
CA ASP A 179 9.60 -19.36 6.41
C ASP A 179 8.15 -18.83 6.33
N ARG A 180 7.35 -19.12 7.35
CA ARG A 180 5.98 -18.63 7.41
C ARG A 180 5.61 -18.35 8.87
N PRO A 181 5.86 -17.12 9.37
CA PRO A 181 5.46 -16.78 10.71
C PRO A 181 3.95 -16.94 10.87
N SER A 182 3.52 -17.19 12.11
CA SER A 182 2.09 -17.20 12.41
C SER A 182 1.56 -15.76 12.46
N ARG A 183 0.29 -15.55 12.13
CA ARG A 183 -0.38 -14.26 12.38
C ARG A 183 -0.25 -13.85 13.86
N ALA A 184 -0.24 -14.82 14.79
CA ALA A 184 -0.10 -14.57 16.22
C ALA A 184 1.26 -13.96 16.58
N SER A 185 2.33 -14.48 15.98
CA SER A 185 3.68 -13.95 16.22
C SER A 185 3.83 -12.53 15.66
N CYS A 186 3.25 -12.24 14.50
CA CYS A 186 3.29 -10.88 13.94
C CYS A 186 2.48 -9.90 14.79
N TYR A 187 1.29 -10.31 15.26
CA TYR A 187 0.45 -9.46 16.11
C TYR A 187 1.12 -9.19 17.47
N ALA A 188 1.85 -10.17 18.01
CA ALA A 188 2.60 -9.99 19.24
C ALA A 188 3.69 -8.91 19.13
N MET A 189 4.27 -8.68 17.93
CA MET A 189 5.29 -7.64 17.71
C MET A 189 4.77 -6.23 17.98
N VAL A 190 3.46 -6.01 17.79
CA VAL A 190 2.80 -4.72 17.98
C VAL A 190 2.00 -4.65 19.28
N GLY A 191 2.23 -5.62 20.20
CA GLY A 191 1.51 -5.70 21.46
C GLY A 191 0.02 -6.06 21.32
N ALA A 192 -0.36 -6.66 20.19
CA ALA A 192 -1.69 -7.19 19.96
C ALA A 192 -1.78 -8.65 20.45
N THR A 193 -2.79 -8.95 21.26
CA THR A 193 -3.15 -10.31 21.64
C THR A 193 -4.36 -10.74 20.82
N MET A 194 -4.26 -11.84 20.06
CA MET A 194 -5.45 -12.42 19.42
C MET A 194 -6.46 -12.83 20.50
N ARG A 195 -7.70 -12.32 20.40
CA ARG A 195 -8.83 -12.87 21.16
C ARG A 195 -9.06 -14.30 20.67
N ARG A 196 -8.90 -15.27 21.57
CA ARG A 196 -9.42 -16.62 21.34
C ARG A 196 -10.94 -16.53 21.46
N TRP A 197 -11.65 -16.73 20.35
CA TRP A 197 -13.08 -16.97 20.43
C TRP A 197 -13.32 -18.35 21.05
N PRO A 198 -14.26 -18.49 22.00
CA PRO A 198 -14.61 -19.78 22.60
C PRO A 198 -15.24 -20.74 21.59
#